data_AF-A0A939B010-F1
#
_entry.id   AF-A0A939B010-F1
#
_cell.length_a   1.000
_cell.length_b   1.000
_cell.length_c   1.000
_cell.angle_alpha   90.00
_cell.angle_beta   90.00
_cell.angle_gamma   90.00
#
_symmetry.space_group_name_H-M   'P 1'
#
loop_
_entity.id
_entity.type
_entity.pdbx_description
1 polymer ?
#
loop_
_entity_poly.entity_id
_entity_poly.type
_entity_poly.pdbx_seq_one_letter_code
_entity_poly.pdbx_strand_id
1 'polypeptide(L)'
;TTGSRAITPARLAANPRVQLCEHSRRWPDRFDARITSVVQCRDAEAQQAVTRELEGRGLLAPVLEPLEMAQCRWILDIDGNVNSWGLLWKLLSGSCVLRVESRRGQWYHHRLQPYRHLVPIRADLSDLEQQLDWCLANPEACEAIAAAAQQLALDVLEGLGVDLLTALRWSLNA
;
A
#
# COMPACT_ATOMS: atom_id res chain seq x y z
N THR A 1 4.30 -2.38 8.65
CA THR A 1 3.76 -1.95 9.97
C THR A 1 2.26 -2.21 10.06
N THR A 2 1.71 -2.40 11.27
CA THR A 2 0.27 -2.68 11.52
C THR A 2 -0.69 -1.58 11.08
N GLY A 3 -0.25 -0.31 11.05
CA GLY A 3 -1.05 0.79 10.48
C GLY A 3 -2.36 1.10 11.20
N SER A 4 -2.46 0.81 12.50
CA SER A 4 -3.65 1.08 13.31
C SER A 4 -3.26 1.58 14.70
N ARG A 5 -4.01 2.57 15.23
CA ARG A 5 -3.87 3.04 16.61
C ARG A 5 -4.36 2.01 17.61
N ALA A 6 -3.64 1.88 18.72
CA ALA A 6 -3.96 1.00 19.85
C ALA A 6 -4.27 -0.43 19.37
N ILE A 7 -3.36 -1.00 18.59
CA ILE A 7 -3.48 -2.38 18.11
C ILE A 7 -3.34 -3.34 19.30
N THR A 8 -4.18 -4.38 19.32
CA THR A 8 -4.21 -5.43 20.34
C THR A 8 -4.48 -6.77 19.64
N PRO A 9 -4.19 -7.92 20.28
CA PRO A 9 -4.43 -9.24 19.66
C PRO A 9 -5.88 -9.41 19.18
N ALA A 10 -6.85 -8.94 19.97
CA ALA A 10 -8.28 -8.98 19.63
C ALA A 10 -8.66 -8.17 18.37
N ARG A 11 -7.86 -7.17 18.00
CA ARG A 11 -8.13 -6.28 16.84
C ARG A 11 -7.34 -6.68 15.59
N LEU A 12 -6.46 -7.68 15.67
CA LEU A 12 -5.62 -8.10 14.54
C LEU A 12 -6.46 -8.64 13.37
N ALA A 13 -7.48 -9.45 13.64
CA ALA A 13 -8.32 -10.04 12.60
C ALA A 13 -9.10 -9.00 11.78
N ALA A 14 -9.39 -7.84 12.37
CA ALA A 14 -10.08 -6.72 11.70
C ALA A 14 -9.13 -5.73 11.04
N ASN A 15 -7.81 -5.92 11.17
CA ASN A 15 -6.82 -5.02 10.58
C ASN A 15 -6.61 -5.38 9.10
N PRO A 16 -6.87 -4.47 8.15
CA PRO A 16 -6.76 -4.77 6.71
C PRO A 16 -5.37 -5.23 6.27
N ARG A 17 -4.30 -4.74 6.90
CA ARG A 17 -2.92 -5.16 6.58
C ARG A 17 -2.63 -6.56 7.09
N VAL A 18 -3.18 -6.91 8.26
CA VAL A 18 -3.09 -8.29 8.78
C VAL A 18 -3.89 -9.24 7.89
N GLN A 19 -5.10 -8.86 7.49
CA GLN A 19 -5.92 -9.65 6.55
C GLN A 19 -5.18 -9.88 5.22
N LEU A 20 -4.58 -8.84 4.64
CA LEU A 20 -3.74 -8.95 3.44
C LEU A 20 -2.57 -9.93 3.63
N CYS A 21 -1.88 -9.88 4.77
CA CYS A 21 -0.78 -10.80 5.07
C CYS A 21 -1.26 -12.26 5.24
N GLU A 22 -2.45 -12.47 5.82
CA GLU A 22 -3.05 -13.80 5.94
C GLU A 22 -3.42 -14.39 4.57
N HIS A 23 -3.84 -13.56 3.60
CA HIS A 23 -4.05 -14.01 2.22
C HIS A 23 -2.73 -14.50 1.57
N SER A 24 -1.61 -13.83 1.83
CA SER A 24 -0.30 -14.24 1.30
C SER A 24 0.14 -15.61 1.81
N ARG A 25 -0.28 -16.00 3.01
CA ARG A 25 -0.05 -17.37 3.53
C ARG A 25 -0.86 -18.44 2.81
N ARG A 26 -2.06 -18.09 2.32
CA ARG A 26 -2.92 -19.01 1.56
C ARG A 26 -2.42 -19.18 0.12
N TRP A 27 -1.81 -18.14 -0.42
CA TRP A 27 -1.33 -18.10 -1.81
C TRP A 27 0.15 -17.65 -1.90
N PRO A 28 1.09 -18.39 -1.28
CA PRO A 28 2.49 -17.98 -1.20
C PRO A 28 3.17 -17.87 -2.58
N ASP A 29 2.70 -18.62 -3.58
CA ASP A 29 3.22 -18.57 -4.95
C ASP A 29 2.66 -17.39 -5.77
N ARG A 30 1.70 -16.64 -5.21
CA ARG A 30 1.03 -15.52 -5.89
C ARG A 30 1.58 -14.17 -5.45
N PHE A 31 1.81 -14.00 -4.15
CA PHE A 31 2.36 -12.76 -3.61
C PHE A 31 2.91 -12.95 -2.19
N ASP A 32 3.90 -12.13 -1.83
CA ASP A 32 4.45 -12.05 -0.48
C ASP A 32 4.11 -10.71 0.18
N ALA A 33 3.37 -10.78 1.30
CA ALA A 33 3.06 -9.61 2.11
C ALA A 33 3.15 -9.96 3.60
N ARG A 34 3.97 -9.19 4.33
CA ARG A 34 4.26 -9.40 5.75
C ARG A 34 4.31 -8.08 6.52
N ILE A 35 4.13 -8.16 7.83
CA ILE A 35 4.26 -7.03 8.75
C ILE A 35 5.72 -6.89 9.17
N THR A 36 6.30 -5.72 8.88
CA THR A 36 7.71 -5.44 9.20
C THR A 36 7.98 -4.96 10.62
N SER A 37 6.97 -4.38 11.27
CA SER A 37 7.08 -3.91 12.64
C SER A 37 5.72 -3.74 13.32
N VAL A 38 5.70 -4.01 14.62
CA VAL A 38 4.56 -3.78 15.51
C VAL A 38 4.77 -2.46 16.22
N VAL A 39 3.92 -1.49 15.91
CA VAL A 39 3.99 -0.13 16.45
C VAL A 39 2.59 0.30 16.89
N GLN A 40 2.51 1.41 17.65
CA GLN A 40 1.26 2.05 18.05
C GLN A 40 0.38 1.16 18.95
N CYS A 41 1.01 0.29 19.72
CA CYS A 41 0.40 -0.34 20.89
C CYS A 41 0.31 0.65 22.04
N ARG A 42 -0.57 0.38 23.00
CA ARG A 42 -0.75 1.25 24.19
C ARG A 42 0.48 1.28 25.11
N ASP A 43 1.20 0.17 25.19
CA ASP A 43 2.34 -0.07 26.07
C ASP A 43 3.21 -1.22 25.51
N ALA A 44 4.36 -1.46 26.16
CA ALA A 44 5.32 -2.48 25.75
C ALA A 44 4.76 -3.91 25.89
N GLU A 45 3.91 -4.16 26.88
CA GLU A 45 3.28 -5.48 27.10
C GLU A 45 2.34 -5.83 25.94
N ALA A 46 1.48 -4.89 25.55
CA ALA A 46 0.58 -5.04 24.40
C ALA A 46 1.38 -5.17 23.10
N GLN A 47 2.49 -4.44 22.93
CA GLN A 47 3.39 -4.62 21.79
C GLN A 47 3.96 -6.03 21.75
N GLN A 48 4.47 -6.54 22.86
CA GLN A 48 5.03 -7.89 22.92
C GLN A 48 3.97 -8.97 22.66
N ALA A 49 2.76 -8.80 23.20
CA ALA A 49 1.65 -9.73 22.95
C ALA A 49 1.25 -9.76 21.47
N VAL A 50 1.15 -8.60 20.81
CA VAL A 50 0.85 -8.52 19.38
C VAL A 50 1.98 -9.09 18.53
N THR A 51 3.23 -8.81 18.88
CA THR A 51 4.41 -9.38 18.19
C THR A 51 4.38 -10.90 18.26
N ARG A 52 4.24 -11.48 19.46
CA ARG A 52 4.18 -12.94 19.65
C ARG A 52 3.04 -13.59 18.83
N GLU A 53 1.89 -12.93 18.78
CA GLU A 53 0.73 -13.40 18.00
C GLU A 53 1.03 -13.41 16.49
N LEU A 54 1.63 -12.34 15.97
CA LEU A 54 1.98 -12.25 14.55
C LEU A 54 3.13 -13.19 14.17
N GLU A 55 4.11 -13.38 15.06
CA GLU A 55 5.20 -14.35 14.89
C GLU A 55 4.67 -15.78 14.86
N GLY A 56 3.80 -16.16 15.81
CA GLY A 56 3.19 -17.48 15.86
C GLY A 56 2.34 -17.80 14.62
N ARG A 57 1.87 -16.77 13.92
CA ARG A 57 1.16 -16.89 12.64
C ARG A 57 2.08 -16.79 11.41
N GLY A 58 3.38 -16.54 11.58
CA GLY A 58 4.32 -16.37 10.46
C GLY A 58 4.03 -15.13 9.60
N LEU A 59 3.49 -14.07 10.21
CA LEU A 59 3.10 -12.83 9.54
C LEU A 59 4.15 -11.72 9.65
N LEU A 60 5.26 -11.95 10.36
CA LEU A 60 6.37 -11.00 10.44
C LEU A 60 7.46 -11.35 9.43
N ALA A 61 8.10 -10.31 8.88
CA ALA A 61 9.32 -10.43 8.09
C ALA A 61 10.18 -9.18 8.25
N PRO A 62 11.48 -9.23 7.92
CA PRO A 62 12.33 -8.04 7.84
C PRO A 62 11.75 -6.98 6.87
N VAL A 63 12.21 -5.75 7.03
CA VAL A 63 11.91 -4.69 6.06
C VAL A 63 12.57 -5.05 4.72
N LEU A 64 11.80 -4.93 3.64
CA LEU A 64 12.33 -4.90 2.28
C LEU A 64 12.58 -3.43 1.92
N GLU A 65 13.81 -3.08 1.57
CA GLU A 65 14.16 -1.69 1.28
C GLU A 65 13.47 -1.23 -0.02
N PRO A 66 13.15 0.07 -0.17
CA PRO A 66 12.41 0.56 -1.34
C PRO A 66 13.05 0.20 -2.69
N LEU A 67 14.38 0.20 -2.78
CA LEU A 67 15.11 -0.19 -3.98
C LEU A 67 15.00 -1.68 -4.29
N GLU A 68 14.90 -2.53 -3.27
CA GLU A 68 14.68 -3.97 -3.45
C GLU A 68 13.23 -4.23 -3.86
N MET A 69 12.27 -3.56 -3.20
CA MET A 69 10.85 -3.67 -3.54
C MET A 69 10.56 -3.16 -4.96
N ALA A 70 11.32 -2.17 -5.45
CA ALA A 70 11.23 -1.68 -6.83
C ALA A 70 11.60 -2.74 -7.89
N GLN A 71 12.33 -3.81 -7.51
CA GLN A 71 12.65 -4.91 -8.41
C GLN A 71 11.47 -5.88 -8.59
N CYS A 72 10.44 -5.78 -7.76
CA CYS A 72 9.23 -6.55 -7.92
C CYS A 72 8.40 -6.02 -9.10
N ARG A 73 7.84 -6.93 -9.89
CA ARG A 73 6.91 -6.59 -10.99
C ARG A 73 5.67 -5.86 -10.46
N TRP A 74 5.23 -6.23 -9.27
CA TRP A 74 4.02 -5.73 -8.64
C TRP A 74 4.29 -5.28 -7.21
N ILE A 75 3.63 -4.20 -6.80
CA ILE A 75 3.67 -3.71 -5.42
C ILE A 75 2.26 -3.49 -4.92
N LEU A 76 1.93 -4.08 -3.76
CA LEU A 76 0.67 -3.82 -3.07
C LEU A 76 0.73 -2.51 -2.27
N ASP A 77 -0.30 -1.69 -2.40
CA ASP A 77 -0.49 -0.47 -1.63
C ASP A 77 -1.77 -0.53 -0.80
N ILE A 78 -1.62 -0.30 0.51
CA ILE A 78 -2.72 -0.33 1.47
C ILE A 78 -2.51 0.72 2.56
N ASP A 79 -3.59 1.43 2.86
CA ASP A 79 -3.60 2.48 3.87
C ASP A 79 -3.20 2.00 5.27
N GLY A 80 -2.76 2.96 6.09
CA GLY A 80 -2.52 2.75 7.52
C GLY A 80 -3.45 3.63 8.33
N ASN A 81 -2.91 4.38 9.30
CA ASN A 81 -3.72 5.32 10.08
C ASN A 81 -4.29 6.47 9.23
N VAL A 82 -3.63 6.78 8.13
CA VAL A 82 -4.00 7.75 7.09
C VAL A 82 -3.83 7.07 5.72
N ASN A 83 -3.69 7.83 4.64
CA ASN A 83 -3.29 7.26 3.36
C ASN A 83 -1.89 6.59 3.46
N SER A 84 -1.59 5.72 2.50
CA SER A 84 -0.21 5.26 2.29
C SER A 84 0.67 6.41 1.80
N TRP A 85 1.53 6.92 2.68
CA TRP A 85 2.53 7.95 2.33
C TRP A 85 3.51 7.49 1.25
N GLY A 86 3.70 6.17 1.14
CA GLY A 86 4.63 5.58 0.19
C GLY A 86 4.09 5.44 -1.23
N LEU A 87 2.84 5.80 -1.52
CA LEU A 87 2.28 5.54 -2.85
C LEU A 87 3.08 6.21 -3.97
N LEU A 88 3.48 7.48 -3.80
CA LEU A 88 4.16 8.22 -4.88
C LEU A 88 5.44 7.53 -5.34
N TRP A 89 6.27 7.06 -4.41
CA TRP A 89 7.51 6.36 -4.77
C TRP A 89 7.24 4.99 -5.38
N LYS A 90 6.18 4.29 -4.96
CA LYS A 90 5.77 3.01 -5.57
C LYS A 90 5.32 3.19 -7.01
N LEU A 91 4.69 4.33 -7.34
CA LEU A 91 4.37 4.66 -8.73
C LEU A 91 5.65 4.98 -9.52
N LEU A 92 6.64 5.65 -8.89
CA LEU A 92 7.94 5.94 -9.50
C LEU A 92 8.81 4.69 -9.74
N SER A 93 8.57 3.58 -9.02
CA SER A 93 9.45 2.41 -9.10
C SER A 93 9.42 1.71 -10.46
N GLY A 94 8.40 1.97 -11.29
CA GLY A 94 8.16 1.23 -12.52
C GLY A 94 7.53 -0.14 -12.29
N SER A 95 7.09 -0.43 -11.07
CA SER A 95 6.28 -1.61 -10.74
C SER A 95 4.80 -1.30 -10.96
N CYS A 96 4.01 -2.30 -11.36
CA CYS A 96 2.56 -2.12 -11.41
C CYS A 96 1.99 -2.16 -9.97
N VAL A 97 1.37 -1.06 -9.57
CA VAL A 97 0.81 -0.93 -8.21
C VAL A 97 -0.59 -1.53 -8.18
N LEU A 98 -0.81 -2.51 -7.29
CA LEU A 98 -2.13 -2.98 -6.92
C LEU A 98 -2.55 -2.23 -5.66
N ARG A 99 -3.58 -1.39 -5.75
CA ARG A 99 -3.96 -0.47 -4.67
C ARG A 99 -5.31 -0.82 -4.08
N VAL A 100 -5.32 -1.07 -2.77
CA VAL A 100 -6.55 -1.17 -1.99
C VAL A 100 -7.23 0.20 -1.96
N GLU A 101 -8.50 0.21 -2.34
CA GLU A 101 -9.33 1.40 -2.41
C GLU A 101 -9.34 2.13 -1.07
N SER A 102 -9.15 3.44 -1.18
CA SER A 102 -9.08 4.32 -0.02
C SER A 102 -9.95 5.54 -0.22
N ARG A 103 -10.66 5.92 0.84
CA ARG A 103 -11.37 7.21 0.92
C ARG A 103 -10.44 8.38 1.19
N ARG A 104 -9.13 8.14 1.38
CA ARG A 104 -8.13 9.14 1.74
C ARG A 104 -7.31 9.55 0.51
N GLY A 105 -7.30 10.86 0.26
CA GLY A 105 -6.53 11.49 -0.82
C GLY A 105 -5.16 11.98 -0.37
N GLN A 106 -4.20 12.00 -1.29
CA GLN A 106 -3.13 13.00 -1.31
C GLN A 106 -3.42 13.99 -2.45
N TRP A 107 -2.67 15.08 -2.53
CA TRP A 107 -2.92 16.18 -3.47
C TRP A 107 -2.98 15.72 -4.94
N TYR A 108 -2.25 14.67 -5.33
CA TYR A 108 -2.26 14.12 -6.69
C TYR A 108 -3.24 12.95 -6.90
N HIS A 109 -3.88 12.41 -5.87
CA HIS A 109 -4.69 11.19 -6.00
C HIS A 109 -5.86 11.34 -6.99
N HIS A 110 -6.38 12.55 -7.16
CA HIS A 110 -7.45 12.84 -8.12
C HIS A 110 -7.03 12.62 -9.59
N ARG A 111 -5.72 12.53 -9.87
CA ARG A 111 -5.15 12.23 -11.19
C ARG A 111 -5.01 10.72 -11.44
N LEU A 112 -5.12 9.89 -10.40
CA LEU A 112 -5.02 8.44 -10.53
C LEU A 112 -6.29 7.87 -11.15
N GLN A 113 -6.11 6.92 -12.07
CA GLN A 113 -7.20 6.28 -12.82
C GLN A 113 -7.03 4.77 -12.71
N PRO A 114 -8.06 4.04 -12.26
CA PRO A 114 -8.06 2.58 -12.24
C PRO A 114 -7.75 2.01 -13.63
N TYR A 115 -6.93 0.95 -13.68
CA TYR A 115 -6.45 0.28 -14.88
C TYR A 115 -5.68 1.16 -15.87
N ARG A 116 -5.27 2.36 -15.45
CA ARG A 116 -4.32 3.21 -16.18
C ARG A 116 -3.07 3.50 -15.36
N HIS A 117 -3.22 3.80 -14.07
CA HIS A 117 -2.09 4.13 -13.18
C HIS A 117 -1.92 3.12 -12.03
N LEU A 118 -2.88 2.20 -11.87
CA LEU A 118 -2.89 1.15 -10.85
C LEU A 118 -3.95 0.11 -11.18
N VAL A 119 -3.85 -1.06 -10.56
CA VAL A 119 -4.92 -2.06 -10.49
C VAL A 119 -5.69 -1.86 -9.17
N PRO A 120 -6.99 -1.57 -9.19
CA PRO A 120 -7.76 -1.37 -7.96
C PRO A 120 -8.01 -2.71 -7.25
N ILE A 121 -8.04 -2.69 -5.92
CA ILE A 121 -8.55 -3.77 -5.06
C ILE A 121 -9.61 -3.15 -4.16
N ARG A 122 -10.75 -3.79 -3.97
CA ARG A 122 -11.83 -3.30 -3.09
C ARG A 122 -11.33 -3.09 -1.67
N ALA A 123 -11.92 -2.12 -0.98
CA ALA A 123 -11.53 -1.75 0.39
C ALA A 123 -11.66 -2.90 1.41
N ASP A 124 -12.50 -3.90 1.13
CA ASP A 124 -12.72 -5.10 1.95
C ASP A 124 -11.87 -6.31 1.51
N LEU A 125 -10.98 -6.14 0.52
CA LEU A 125 -10.13 -7.17 -0.07
C LEU A 125 -10.90 -8.32 -0.75
N SER A 126 -12.21 -8.19 -0.97
CA SER A 126 -13.06 -9.27 -1.50
C SER A 126 -12.70 -9.71 -2.92
N ASP A 127 -12.05 -8.85 -3.71
CA ASP A 127 -11.59 -9.13 -5.07
C ASP A 127 -10.07 -9.30 -5.18
N LEU A 128 -9.33 -9.38 -4.05
CA LEU A 128 -7.87 -9.48 -4.06
C LEU A 128 -7.37 -10.65 -4.93
N GLU A 129 -7.95 -11.84 -4.77
CA GLU A 129 -7.58 -13.02 -5.56
C GLU A 129 -7.81 -12.80 -7.06
N GLN A 130 -8.98 -12.26 -7.41
CA GLN A 130 -9.33 -11.96 -8.79
C GLN A 130 -8.37 -10.96 -9.43
N GLN A 131 -7.94 -9.93 -8.69
CA GLN A 131 -7.02 -8.92 -9.22
C GLN A 131 -5.59 -9.47 -9.36
N LEU A 132 -5.16 -10.36 -8.45
CA LEU A 132 -3.88 -11.07 -8.59
C LEU A 132 -3.89 -11.97 -9.83
N ASP A 133 -4.96 -12.75 -10.04
CA ASP A 133 -5.11 -13.60 -11.22
C ASP A 133 -5.18 -12.77 -12.52
N TRP A 134 -5.85 -11.62 -12.48
CA TRP A 134 -5.86 -10.68 -13.61
C TRP A 134 -4.44 -10.19 -13.93
N CYS A 135 -3.66 -9.78 -12.94
CA CYS A 135 -2.27 -9.34 -13.16
C CYS A 135 -1.39 -10.46 -13.73
N LEU A 136 -1.53 -11.70 -13.24
CA LEU A 136 -0.82 -12.87 -13.75
C LEU A 136 -1.17 -13.20 -15.19
N ALA A 137 -2.44 -13.02 -15.58
CA ALA A 137 -2.92 -13.27 -16.93
C ALA A 137 -2.63 -12.11 -17.91
N ASN A 138 -2.33 -10.91 -17.42
CA ASN A 138 -2.17 -9.70 -18.24
C ASN A 138 -0.84 -8.95 -17.95
N PRO A 139 0.33 -9.60 -18.07
CA PRO A 139 1.61 -8.98 -17.73
C PRO A 139 1.91 -7.73 -18.57
N GLU A 140 1.61 -7.75 -19.87
CA GLU A 140 1.81 -6.59 -20.76
C GLU A 140 0.93 -5.40 -20.36
N ALA A 141 -0.30 -5.66 -19.90
CA ALA A 141 -1.17 -4.61 -19.39
C ALA A 141 -0.62 -4.03 -18.09
N CYS A 142 -0.09 -4.86 -17.19
CA CYS A 142 0.59 -4.41 -15.98
C CYS A 142 1.80 -3.53 -16.31
N GLU A 143 2.62 -3.90 -17.29
CA GLU A 143 3.76 -3.08 -17.72
C GLU A 143 3.31 -1.71 -18.26
N ALA A 144 2.26 -1.67 -19.08
CA ALA A 144 1.69 -0.42 -19.56
C ALA A 144 1.13 0.46 -18.42
N ILE A 145 0.45 -0.15 -17.46
CA ILE A 145 -0.06 0.53 -16.26
C ILE A 145 1.10 1.10 -15.44
N ALA A 146 2.17 0.33 -15.24
CA ALA A 146 3.34 0.75 -14.50
C ALA A 146 4.06 1.94 -15.16
N ALA A 147 4.24 1.89 -16.48
CA ALA A 147 4.85 2.98 -17.25
C ALA A 147 4.02 4.27 -17.17
N ALA A 148 2.69 4.16 -17.34
CA ALA A 148 1.80 5.32 -17.20
C ALA A 148 1.78 5.88 -15.76
N ALA A 149 1.81 5.00 -14.76
CA ALA A 149 1.91 5.37 -13.35
C ALA A 149 3.20 6.12 -13.04
N GLN A 150 4.34 5.62 -13.55
CA GLN A 150 5.64 6.23 -13.38
C GLN A 150 5.70 7.61 -14.02
N GLN A 151 5.20 7.75 -15.26
CA GLN A 151 5.13 9.05 -15.92
C GLN A 151 4.27 10.03 -15.12
N LEU A 152 3.09 9.62 -14.68
CA LEU A 152 2.24 10.47 -13.84
C LEU A 152 2.96 10.92 -12.57
N ALA A 153 3.72 10.02 -11.93
CA ALA A 153 4.45 10.34 -10.72
C ALA A 153 5.60 11.33 -10.97
N LEU A 154 6.28 11.24 -12.12
CA LEU A 154 7.27 12.23 -12.56
C LEU A 154 6.60 13.60 -12.77
N ASP A 155 5.46 13.64 -13.47
CA ASP A 155 4.70 14.88 -13.68
C ASP A 155 4.25 15.53 -12.35
N VAL A 156 3.91 14.71 -11.34
CA VAL A 156 3.58 15.19 -9.99
C VAL A 156 4.79 15.83 -9.31
N LEU A 157 5.97 15.25 -9.47
CA LEU A 157 7.20 15.81 -8.90
C LEU A 157 7.60 17.10 -9.60
N GLU A 158 7.53 17.15 -10.93
CA GLU A 158 7.80 18.35 -11.72
C GLU A 158 6.83 19.50 -11.36
N GLY A 159 5.56 19.15 -11.11
CA GLY A 159 4.51 20.10 -10.71
C GLY A 159 4.56 20.54 -9.24
N LEU A 160 5.41 19.96 -8.40
CA LEU A 160 5.35 20.12 -6.93
C LEU A 160 5.42 21.60 -6.49
N GLY A 161 6.23 22.41 -7.18
CA GLY A 161 6.33 23.84 -6.87
C GLY A 161 5.00 24.58 -7.10
N VAL A 162 4.29 24.25 -8.18
CA VAL A 162 2.98 24.85 -8.51
C VAL A 162 1.91 24.37 -7.53
N ASP A 163 1.93 23.07 -7.19
CA ASP A 163 1.01 22.48 -6.22
C ASP A 163 1.16 23.12 -4.84
N LEU A 164 2.40 23.32 -4.39
CA LEU A 164 2.70 23.97 -3.11
C LEU A 164 2.22 25.42 -3.07
N LEU A 165 2.50 26.20 -4.13
CA LEU A 165 2.03 27.57 -4.23
C LEU A 165 0.51 27.65 -4.22
N THR A 166 -0.17 26.71 -4.86
CA THR A 166 -1.63 26.63 -4.88
C THR A 166 -2.20 26.33 -3.49
N ALA A 167 -1.61 25.36 -2.78
CA ALA A 167 -2.01 25.01 -1.42
C ALA A 167 -1.80 26.19 -0.44
N LEU A 168 -0.67 26.89 -0.53
CA LEU A 168 -0.39 28.07 0.29
C LEU A 168 -1.42 29.18 0.05
N ARG A 169 -1.78 29.44 -1.21
CA ARG A 169 -2.82 30.41 -1.56
C ARG A 169 -4.17 30.05 -0.94
N TRP A 170 -4.52 28.77 -0.88
CA TRP A 170 -5.76 28.35 -0.21
C TRP A 170 -5.71 28.63 1.29
N SER A 171 -4.60 28.32 1.96
CA SER A 171 -4.47 28.56 3.41
C SER A 171 -4.48 30.04 3.80
N LEU A 172 -4.12 30.94 2.89
CA LEU A 172 -4.12 32.38 3.13
C LEU A 172 -5.49 33.03 2.89
N ASN A 173 -6.39 32.34 2.18
CA ASN A 173 -7.72 32.85 1.82
C ASN A 173 -8.87 32.10 2.53
N ALA A 174 -8.55 31.19 3.46
CA ALA A 174 -9.48 30.42 4.28
C ALA A 174 -9.42 30.87 5.73
#